data_AF-A0A7S0QBW4-F1
#
_entry.id   AF-A0A7S0QBW4-F1
#
_cell.length_a   1.000
_cell.length_b   1.000
_cell.length_c   1.000
_cell.angle_alpha   90.00
_cell.angle_beta   90.00
_cell.angle_gamma   90.00
#
_symmetry.space_group_name_H-M   'P 1'
#
loop_
_entity.id
_entity.type
_entity.pdbx_description
1 polymer ?
#
loop_
_entity_poly.entity_id
_entity_poly.type
_entity_poly.pdbx_seq_one_letter_code
_entity_poly.pdbx_strand_id
1 'polypeptide(L)'
;SGKRKAAEPQEPKKRVRGVRNDEDDDAERGGGIQPSAGNFRPYISKIRCINFLVYEDATLEPGPGLNLLVGPNGSGKTTWADAILIGLGASPKFVGRGDVEGSFVRRDQQTGSVEITIRIPGSDVTIRRELTSGQRGGLFFMNGVRKTNREIDQFVTSHSIVLENLCNFLLQEKVKDFGTLAGEPPKLLRHLEAAVGPPGMLDDHDNLIALAARKNDCEREHRAKQEQLAHLKAQRDSMQEEIARLDQLVAIQESIRLLELKIPMLKVRELKTELAEVAGELRPAEEQLQAAEADTHRLRGAHAALRDE
;
A
#
# COMPACT_ATOMS: atom_id res chain seq x y z
N SER A 1 -34.35 62.92 43.23
CA SER A 1 -34.62 62.01 44.36
C SER A 1 -34.10 60.62 44.09
N GLY A 2 -33.23 60.12 44.99
CA GLY A 2 -33.24 58.73 45.46
C GLY A 2 -32.69 57.61 44.56
N LYS A 3 -31.38 57.37 44.64
CA LYS A 3 -30.74 56.05 44.44
C LYS A 3 -31.21 55.04 45.50
N ARG A 4 -31.44 53.77 45.15
CA ARG A 4 -31.34 52.58 46.06
C ARG A 4 -30.90 51.37 45.20
N LYS A 5 -29.65 50.89 45.28
CA LYS A 5 -28.91 50.09 46.29
C LYS A 5 -29.25 48.59 46.33
N ALA A 6 -28.18 47.81 46.26
CA ALA A 6 -28.02 46.36 46.16
C ALA A 6 -28.39 45.57 47.42
N ALA A 7 -28.53 44.23 47.27
CA ALA A 7 -28.17 43.23 48.28
C ALA A 7 -28.06 41.81 47.66
N GLU A 8 -26.90 41.18 47.86
CA GLU A 8 -26.67 39.73 48.02
C GLU A 8 -26.41 39.48 49.54
N PRO A 9 -26.15 38.27 50.06
CA PRO A 9 -26.58 36.88 49.74
C PRO A 9 -27.03 36.12 51.03
N GLN A 10 -27.48 34.85 50.96
CA GLN A 10 -27.26 33.81 52.03
C GLN A 10 -27.87 32.42 51.71
N GLU A 11 -27.07 31.36 51.89
CA GLU A 11 -27.50 29.94 52.06
C GLU A 11 -28.14 29.70 53.45
N PRO A 12 -28.89 28.59 53.67
CA PRO A 12 -28.29 27.50 54.46
C PRO A 12 -28.81 26.04 54.25
N LYS A 13 -27.87 25.10 54.50
CA LYS A 13 -27.95 23.85 55.31
C LYS A 13 -28.35 22.47 54.72
N LYS A 14 -27.32 21.61 54.75
CA LYS A 14 -27.29 20.13 54.74
C LYS A 14 -28.31 19.47 55.67
N ARG A 15 -28.85 18.32 55.24
CA ARG A 15 -29.42 17.30 56.14
C ARG A 15 -29.00 15.89 55.69
N VAL A 16 -28.31 15.20 56.59
CA VAL A 16 -27.88 13.79 56.51
C VAL A 16 -29.02 12.87 56.99
N ARG A 17 -29.25 11.77 56.27
CA ARG A 17 -29.99 10.55 56.68
C ARG A 17 -29.75 9.52 55.56
N GLY A 18 -29.41 8.25 55.77
CA GLY A 18 -29.18 7.42 56.94
C GLY A 18 -28.91 6.02 56.38
N VAL A 19 -27.86 5.36 56.86
CA VAL A 19 -27.48 3.99 56.47
C VAL A 19 -28.57 3.03 56.97
N ARG A 20 -29.05 2.15 56.09
CA ARG A 20 -29.76 0.92 56.47
C ARG A 20 -28.99 -0.25 55.91
N ASN A 21 -28.60 -1.13 56.82
CA ASN A 21 -28.08 -2.46 56.54
C ASN A 21 -29.28 -3.35 56.26
N ASP A 22 -29.27 -4.02 55.11
CA ASP A 22 -30.12 -5.18 54.85
C ASP A 22 -29.15 -6.38 54.76
N GLU A 23 -29.07 -7.12 55.87
CA GLU A 23 -28.64 -8.50 55.89
C GLU A 23 -29.85 -9.34 55.51
N ASP A 24 -29.80 -10.06 54.39
CA ASP A 24 -30.69 -11.18 54.12
C ASP A 24 -29.90 -12.32 53.47
N ASP A 25 -30.10 -13.49 54.06
CA ASP A 25 -29.56 -14.81 53.73
C ASP A 25 -29.83 -15.23 52.27
N ASP A 26 -28.78 -15.57 51.53
CA ASP A 26 -28.89 -16.38 50.31
C ASP A 26 -28.04 -17.64 50.43
N ALA A 27 -28.64 -18.65 51.06
CA ALA A 27 -28.19 -20.03 51.04
C ALA A 27 -28.44 -20.66 49.66
N GLU A 28 -27.40 -21.28 49.11
CA GLU A 28 -27.38 -22.40 48.17
C GLU A 28 -28.48 -22.46 47.07
N ARG A 29 -28.17 -21.91 45.90
CA ARG A 29 -28.63 -22.48 44.62
C ARG A 29 -27.51 -22.52 43.60
N GLY A 30 -26.84 -23.67 43.53
CA GLY A 30 -26.00 -24.07 42.40
C GLY A 30 -26.88 -24.26 41.15
N GLY A 31 -27.12 -23.17 40.43
CA GLY A 31 -27.72 -23.18 39.09
C GLY A 31 -26.61 -23.04 38.06
N GLY A 32 -26.23 -24.15 37.43
CA GLY A 32 -25.35 -24.11 36.26
C GLY A 32 -25.98 -23.25 35.17
N ILE A 33 -25.22 -22.26 34.69
CA ILE A 33 -25.61 -21.42 33.55
C ILE A 33 -25.72 -22.34 32.34
N GLN A 34 -26.94 -22.71 31.95
CA GLN A 34 -27.18 -23.32 30.65
C GLN A 34 -27.01 -22.22 29.59
N PRO A 35 -26.04 -22.34 28.65
CA PRO A 35 -25.90 -21.36 27.61
C PRO A 35 -27.14 -21.41 26.71
N SER A 36 -27.77 -20.25 26.52
CA SER A 36 -28.80 -20.07 25.52
C SER A 36 -28.29 -20.53 24.14
N ALA A 37 -29.18 -21.14 23.35
CA ALA A 37 -28.89 -21.84 22.10
C ALA A 37 -28.21 -21.00 20.98
N GLY A 38 -27.85 -19.74 21.24
CA GLY A 38 -27.19 -18.85 20.29
C GLY A 38 -25.68 -18.67 20.48
N ASN A 39 -25.04 -19.22 21.53
CA ASN A 39 -23.65 -18.89 21.84
C ASN A 39 -22.75 -20.08 22.24
N PHE A 40 -23.04 -21.28 21.70
CA PHE A 40 -22.19 -22.44 21.95
C PHE A 40 -20.79 -22.23 21.36
N ARG A 41 -19.76 -22.20 22.23
CA ARG A 41 -18.35 -22.15 21.82
C ARG A 41 -17.74 -23.54 21.95
N PRO A 42 -17.06 -24.05 20.92
CA PRO A 42 -16.34 -25.31 21.02
C PRO A 42 -15.33 -25.29 22.16
N TYR A 43 -15.21 -26.42 22.86
CA TYR A 43 -14.23 -26.58 23.94
C TYR A 43 -13.74 -28.02 24.03
N ILE A 44 -12.55 -28.21 24.57
CA ILE A 44 -12.01 -29.53 24.89
C ILE A 44 -12.76 -30.06 26.10
N SER A 45 -13.49 -31.16 25.95
CA SER A 45 -14.29 -31.77 27.01
C SER A 45 -13.57 -32.93 27.71
N LYS A 46 -12.60 -33.55 27.03
CA LYS A 46 -11.82 -34.67 27.57
C LYS A 46 -10.46 -34.78 26.92
N ILE A 47 -9.45 -35.09 27.71
CA ILE A 47 -8.10 -35.43 27.28
C ILE A 47 -7.71 -36.71 27.99
N ARG A 48 -7.37 -37.76 27.26
CA ARG A 48 -6.86 -39.01 27.80
C ARG A 48 -5.46 -39.28 27.27
N CYS A 49 -4.55 -39.59 28.17
CA CYS A 49 -3.15 -39.86 27.90
C CYS A 49 -2.84 -41.29 28.34
N ILE A 50 -2.35 -42.13 27.43
CA ILE A 50 -1.90 -43.49 27.73
C ILE A 50 -0.42 -43.58 27.39
N ASN A 51 0.40 -44.03 28.33
CA ASN A 51 1.86 -44.15 28.20
C ASN A 51 2.50 -42.88 27.61
N PHE A 52 2.11 -41.72 28.13
CA PHE A 52 2.53 -40.40 27.64
C PHE A 52 3.32 -39.68 28.73
N LEU A 53 4.63 -39.51 28.49
CA LEU A 53 5.59 -38.89 29.41
C LEU A 53 5.53 -39.49 30.84
N VAL A 54 4.88 -38.81 31.78
CA VAL A 54 4.77 -39.24 33.18
C VAL A 54 3.51 -40.07 33.46
N TYR A 55 2.60 -40.17 32.49
CA TYR A 55 1.30 -40.81 32.66
C TYR A 55 1.29 -42.24 32.10
N GLU A 56 0.75 -43.18 32.90
CA GLU A 56 0.40 -44.53 32.47
C GLU A 56 -0.96 -44.56 31.77
N ASP A 57 -1.98 -44.15 32.49
CA ASP A 57 -3.31 -43.84 32.00
C ASP A 57 -3.83 -42.69 32.86
N ALA A 58 -4.05 -41.54 32.24
CA ALA A 58 -4.56 -40.35 32.93
C ALA A 58 -5.62 -39.70 32.06
N THR A 59 -6.70 -39.25 32.69
CA THR A 59 -7.80 -38.55 32.03
C THR A 59 -8.04 -37.22 32.73
N LEU A 60 -8.19 -36.16 31.93
CA LEU A 60 -8.60 -34.83 32.34
C LEU A 60 -9.90 -34.48 31.61
N GLU A 61 -10.90 -34.00 32.34
CA GLU A 61 -12.20 -33.59 31.79
C GLU A 61 -12.44 -32.11 32.09
N PRO A 62 -11.88 -31.19 31.27
CA PRO A 62 -12.04 -29.76 31.48
C PRO A 62 -13.48 -29.30 31.19
N GLY A 63 -13.92 -28.29 31.93
CA GLY A 63 -15.16 -27.58 31.67
C GLY A 63 -14.97 -26.47 30.62
N PRO A 64 -16.07 -25.88 30.11
CA PRO A 64 -15.97 -24.69 29.26
C PRO A 64 -15.43 -23.49 30.06
N GLY A 65 -14.65 -22.63 29.41
CA GLY A 65 -14.10 -21.42 30.03
C GLY A 65 -12.76 -21.63 30.72
N LEU A 66 -12.64 -21.17 31.97
CA LEU A 66 -11.38 -21.19 32.73
C LEU A 66 -11.21 -22.52 33.47
N ASN A 67 -10.12 -23.22 33.16
CA ASN A 67 -9.68 -24.40 33.91
C ASN A 67 -8.33 -24.11 34.56
N LEU A 68 -8.21 -24.37 35.86
CA LEU A 68 -6.97 -24.16 36.61
C LEU A 68 -6.37 -25.50 37.04
N LEU A 69 -5.21 -25.84 36.49
CA LEU A 69 -4.45 -27.04 36.86
C LEU A 69 -3.42 -26.71 37.95
N VAL A 70 -3.66 -27.16 39.17
CA VAL A 70 -2.80 -26.91 40.35
C VAL A 70 -2.13 -28.21 40.81
N GLY A 71 -0.88 -28.12 41.24
CA GLY A 71 -0.14 -29.27 41.76
C GLY A 71 1.33 -28.95 42.02
N PRO A 72 2.04 -29.80 42.76
CA PRO A 72 3.47 -29.61 43.05
C PRO A 72 4.33 -29.69 41.78
N ASN A 73 5.55 -29.15 41.83
CA ASN A 73 6.49 -29.22 40.70
C ASN A 73 6.78 -30.68 40.35
N GLY A 74 6.87 -30.99 39.05
CA GLY A 74 7.05 -32.36 38.56
C GLY A 74 5.78 -33.22 38.47
N SER A 75 4.61 -32.72 38.88
CA SER A 75 3.34 -33.47 38.83
C SER A 75 2.74 -33.67 37.42
N GLY A 76 3.44 -33.28 36.36
CA GLY A 76 2.96 -33.40 34.97
C GLY A 76 2.01 -32.29 34.49
N LYS A 77 1.88 -31.16 35.19
CA LYS A 77 1.00 -30.04 34.74
C LYS A 77 1.29 -29.61 33.29
N THR A 78 2.56 -29.36 32.97
CA THR A 78 3.00 -29.00 31.62
C THR A 78 2.77 -30.13 30.61
N THR A 79 2.78 -31.39 31.07
CA THR A 79 2.49 -32.56 30.22
C THR A 79 1.08 -32.53 29.64
N TRP A 80 0.10 -31.93 30.31
CA TRP A 80 -1.23 -31.73 29.72
C TRP A 80 -1.22 -30.74 28.56
N ALA A 81 -0.47 -29.65 28.67
CA ALA A 81 -0.30 -28.70 27.56
C ALA A 81 0.43 -29.35 26.38
N ASP A 82 1.49 -30.10 26.67
CA ASP A 82 2.23 -30.90 25.68
C ASP A 82 1.30 -31.90 24.96
N ALA A 83 0.43 -32.57 25.72
CA ALA A 83 -0.53 -33.54 25.19
C ALA A 83 -1.55 -32.87 24.25
N ILE A 84 -2.09 -31.70 24.60
CA ILE A 84 -3.01 -30.96 23.73
C ILE A 84 -2.33 -30.61 22.40
N LEU A 85 -1.14 -30.01 22.47
CA LEU A 85 -0.40 -29.57 21.29
C LEU A 85 -0.02 -30.74 20.38
N ILE A 86 0.61 -31.78 20.92
CA ILE A 86 1.01 -32.96 20.15
C ILE A 86 -0.21 -33.73 19.67
N GLY A 87 -1.25 -33.89 20.48
CA GLY A 87 -2.47 -34.61 20.11
C GLY A 87 -3.21 -33.98 18.94
N LEU A 88 -3.18 -32.65 18.81
CA LEU A 88 -3.81 -31.91 17.71
C LEU A 88 -2.90 -31.71 16.48
N GLY A 89 -1.62 -32.10 16.55
CA GLY A 89 -0.73 -32.09 15.38
C GLY A 89 0.39 -31.06 15.40
N ALA A 90 0.61 -30.32 16.49
CA ALA A 90 1.74 -29.40 16.59
C ALA A 90 3.10 -30.14 16.49
N SER A 91 4.13 -29.42 16.03
CA SER A 91 5.47 -29.98 15.92
C SER A 91 6.15 -30.15 17.30
N PRO A 92 6.94 -31.23 17.52
CA PRO A 92 7.78 -31.38 18.71
C PRO A 92 8.73 -30.20 18.98
N LYS A 93 9.18 -29.56 17.89
CA LYS A 93 10.05 -28.38 17.92
C LYS A 93 9.36 -27.19 18.58
N PHE A 94 8.10 -26.95 18.24
CA PHE A 94 7.31 -25.87 18.84
C PHE A 94 7.13 -26.11 20.35
N VAL A 95 6.88 -27.36 20.75
CA VAL A 95 6.72 -27.77 22.16
C VAL A 95 8.03 -27.70 22.96
N GLY A 96 9.19 -27.62 22.30
CA GLY A 96 10.49 -27.52 22.96
C GLY A 96 11.13 -28.87 23.31
N ARG A 97 10.59 -30.00 22.81
CA ARG A 97 11.07 -31.36 23.14
C ARG A 97 11.69 -32.10 21.96
N GLY A 98 12.58 -31.41 21.25
CA GLY A 98 13.37 -31.96 20.15
C GLY A 98 12.57 -32.12 18.85
N ASP A 99 12.90 -33.16 18.10
CA ASP A 99 12.49 -33.29 16.69
C ASP A 99 11.58 -34.49 16.39
N VAL A 100 11.32 -35.34 17.39
CA VAL A 100 10.74 -36.67 17.20
C VAL A 100 9.52 -36.81 18.11
N GLU A 101 8.36 -37.09 17.53
CA GLU A 101 7.10 -37.25 18.28
C GLU A 101 7.11 -38.45 19.23
N GLY A 102 7.86 -39.49 18.89
CA GLY A 102 8.11 -40.62 19.79
C GLY A 102 8.79 -40.25 21.12
N SER A 103 9.38 -39.04 21.25
CA SER A 103 9.99 -38.59 22.51
C SER A 103 8.98 -38.35 23.65
N PHE A 104 7.69 -38.26 23.30
CA PHE A 104 6.60 -38.07 24.25
C PHE A 104 6.05 -39.39 24.82
N VAL A 105 6.51 -40.55 24.30
CA VAL A 105 6.15 -41.86 24.88
C VAL A 105 6.83 -42.00 26.25
N ARG A 106 6.10 -42.52 27.24
CA ARG A 106 6.62 -42.79 28.59
C ARG A 106 7.86 -43.68 28.49
N ARG A 107 8.88 -43.38 29.30
CA ARG A 107 10.10 -44.21 29.39
C ARG A 107 9.67 -45.64 29.75
N ASP A 108 10.27 -46.62 29.09
CA ASP A 108 9.97 -48.06 29.22
C ASP A 108 8.74 -48.56 28.45
N GLN A 109 8.11 -47.72 27.61
CA GLN A 109 7.00 -48.12 26.74
C GLN A 109 7.38 -47.99 25.26
N GLN A 110 6.86 -48.89 24.43
CA GLN A 110 7.08 -48.87 22.98
C GLN A 110 6.08 -47.95 22.27
N THR A 111 4.88 -47.81 22.83
CA THR A 111 3.79 -47.03 22.24
C THR A 111 3.09 -46.20 23.30
N GLY A 112 2.60 -45.03 22.90
CA GLY A 112 1.72 -44.19 23.71
C GLY A 112 0.65 -43.52 22.84
N SER A 113 -0.37 -42.95 23.48
CA SER A 113 -1.43 -42.25 22.75
C SER A 113 -1.98 -41.08 23.53
N VAL A 114 -2.41 -40.06 22.80
CA VAL A 114 -3.20 -38.94 23.32
C VAL A 114 -4.53 -38.92 22.58
N GLU A 115 -5.61 -38.83 23.32
CA GLU A 115 -6.97 -38.74 22.80
C GLU A 115 -7.63 -37.47 23.34
N ILE A 116 -8.11 -36.62 22.44
CA ILE A 116 -8.70 -35.31 22.76
C ILE A 116 -10.11 -35.29 22.19
N THR A 117 -11.10 -35.07 23.04
CA THR A 117 -12.49 -34.90 22.64
C THR A 117 -12.85 -33.43 22.69
N ILE A 118 -13.26 -32.91 21.55
CA ILE A 118 -13.70 -31.53 21.35
C ILE A 118 -15.21 -31.55 21.20
N ARG A 119 -15.90 -30.82 22.07
CA ARG A 119 -17.35 -30.63 21.97
C ARG A 119 -17.64 -29.50 21.01
N ILE A 120 -18.41 -29.78 19.97
CA ILE A 120 -18.75 -28.88 18.85
C ILE A 120 -20.28 -28.90 18.70
N PRO A 121 -20.94 -27.84 18.18
CA PRO A 121 -22.37 -27.91 17.88
C PRO A 121 -22.70 -29.12 16.99
N GLY A 122 -23.62 -29.97 17.44
CA GLY A 122 -24.11 -31.12 16.69
C GLY A 122 -23.49 -32.45 17.08
N SER A 123 -22.15 -32.56 17.15
CA SER A 123 -21.48 -33.80 17.57
C SER A 123 -20.11 -33.53 18.17
N ASP A 124 -19.77 -34.31 19.20
CA ASP A 124 -18.41 -34.37 19.73
C ASP A 124 -17.49 -35.02 18.68
N VAL A 125 -16.26 -34.51 18.60
CA VAL A 125 -15.20 -35.06 17.75
C VAL A 125 -14.04 -35.49 18.62
N THR A 126 -13.64 -36.75 18.48
CA THR A 126 -12.51 -37.32 19.21
C THR A 126 -11.33 -37.53 18.25
N ILE A 127 -10.24 -36.83 18.52
CA ILE A 127 -8.96 -36.96 17.81
C ILE A 127 -8.03 -37.79 18.69
N ARG A 128 -7.56 -38.92 18.18
CA ARG A 128 -6.57 -39.77 18.84
C ARG A 128 -5.30 -39.81 18.00
N ARG A 129 -4.17 -39.52 18.64
CA ARG A 129 -2.83 -39.64 18.07
C ARG A 129 -2.09 -40.77 18.77
N GLU A 130 -1.60 -41.73 18.00
CA GLU A 130 -0.75 -42.81 18.48
C GLU A 130 0.71 -42.54 18.11
N LEU A 131 1.59 -42.74 19.07
CA LEU A 131 3.01 -42.45 19.01
C LEU A 131 3.80 -43.74 19.24
N THR A 132 4.88 -43.91 18.50
CA THR A 132 5.83 -45.02 18.68
C THR A 132 7.16 -44.46 19.14
N SER A 133 7.74 -45.06 20.17
CA SER A 133 8.99 -44.63 20.76
C SER A 133 10.11 -44.57 19.71
N GLY A 134 10.88 -43.48 19.69
CA GLY A 134 11.98 -43.27 18.75
C GLY A 134 11.57 -43.02 17.29
N GLN A 135 10.28 -43.03 16.95
CA GLN A 135 9.81 -42.79 15.58
C GLN A 135 9.29 -41.36 15.39
N ARG A 136 9.50 -40.83 14.18
CA ARG A 136 8.88 -39.59 13.72
C ARG A 136 7.46 -39.86 13.23
N GLY A 137 6.59 -38.89 13.45
CA GLY A 137 5.17 -38.97 13.11
C GLY A 137 4.35 -39.74 14.13
N GLY A 138 3.17 -40.14 13.70
CA GLY A 138 2.21 -40.89 14.49
C GLY A 138 0.99 -41.22 13.65
N LEU A 139 0.16 -42.14 14.13
CA LEU A 139 -1.11 -42.44 13.48
C LEU A 139 -2.20 -41.54 14.07
N PHE A 140 -2.97 -40.91 13.20
CA PHE A 140 -4.13 -40.13 13.61
C PHE A 140 -5.41 -40.89 13.34
N PHE A 141 -6.34 -40.77 14.29
CA PHE A 141 -7.68 -41.28 14.20
C PHE A 141 -8.64 -40.15 14.57
N MET A 142 -9.72 -40.01 13.79
CA MET A 142 -10.82 -39.11 14.10
C MET A 142 -12.08 -39.95 14.21
N ASN A 143 -12.72 -39.92 15.38
CA ASN A 143 -13.89 -40.76 15.71
C ASN A 143 -13.64 -42.25 15.42
N GLY A 144 -12.42 -42.74 15.73
CA GLY A 144 -12.01 -44.13 15.51
C GLY A 144 -11.59 -44.48 14.07
N VAL A 145 -11.77 -43.58 13.10
CA VAL A 145 -11.37 -43.80 11.71
C VAL A 145 -9.98 -43.21 11.47
N ARG A 146 -9.09 -43.98 10.84
CA ARG A 146 -7.73 -43.51 10.50
C ARG A 146 -7.78 -42.32 9.54
N LYS A 147 -7.01 -41.29 9.86
CA LYS A 147 -6.91 -40.04 9.08
C LYS A 147 -5.45 -39.68 8.81
N THR A 148 -5.23 -38.91 7.75
CA THR A 148 -3.94 -38.34 7.39
C THR A 148 -3.69 -37.05 8.17
N ASN A 149 -2.43 -36.64 8.34
CA ASN A 149 -2.09 -35.36 8.99
C ASN A 149 -2.81 -34.18 8.32
N ARG A 150 -2.88 -34.17 6.98
CA ARG A 150 -3.56 -33.11 6.23
C ARG A 150 -5.04 -32.99 6.59
N GLU A 151 -5.74 -34.10 6.81
CA GLU A 151 -7.15 -34.07 7.22
C GLU A 151 -7.32 -33.55 8.65
N ILE A 152 -6.38 -33.86 9.55
CA ILE A 152 -6.36 -33.30 10.91
C ILE A 152 -6.07 -31.80 10.86
N ASP A 153 -5.06 -31.38 10.10
CA ASP A 153 -4.69 -29.96 9.93
C ASP A 153 -5.85 -29.14 9.34
N GLN A 154 -6.56 -29.70 8.36
CA GLN A 154 -7.77 -29.09 7.78
C GLN A 154 -8.87 -28.94 8.82
N PHE A 155 -9.12 -29.98 9.63
CA PHE A 155 -10.12 -29.92 10.71
C PHE A 155 -9.76 -28.89 11.78
N VAL A 156 -8.50 -28.87 12.22
CA VAL A 156 -7.98 -27.92 13.21
C VAL A 156 -8.13 -26.48 12.69
N THR A 157 -7.77 -26.26 11.41
CA THR A 157 -7.91 -24.96 10.75
C THR A 157 -9.38 -24.55 10.55
N SER A 158 -10.26 -25.48 10.16
CA SER A 158 -11.68 -25.19 9.92
C SER A 158 -12.42 -24.80 11.20
N HIS A 159 -11.90 -25.19 12.36
CA HIS A 159 -12.43 -24.83 13.68
C HIS A 159 -11.65 -23.68 14.34
N SER A 160 -10.84 -22.94 13.57
CA SER A 160 -10.04 -21.80 14.03
C SER A 160 -9.10 -22.13 15.19
N ILE A 161 -8.63 -23.37 15.28
CA ILE A 161 -7.66 -23.79 16.28
C ILE A 161 -6.26 -23.56 15.68
N VAL A 162 -5.59 -22.47 16.03
CA VAL A 162 -4.21 -22.22 15.57
C VAL A 162 -3.23 -22.68 16.63
N LEU A 163 -2.55 -23.81 16.37
CA LEU A 163 -1.69 -24.51 17.33
C LEU A 163 -0.33 -23.84 17.54
N GLU A 164 0.37 -23.48 16.46
CA GLU A 164 1.75 -22.96 16.52
C GLU A 164 1.79 -21.42 16.60
N ASN A 165 0.94 -20.87 17.46
CA ASN A 165 0.85 -19.42 17.66
C ASN A 165 1.05 -19.06 19.13
N LEU A 166 2.07 -18.25 19.41
CA LEU A 166 2.42 -17.80 20.76
C LEU A 166 1.32 -16.99 21.45
N CYS A 167 0.40 -16.39 20.68
CA CYS A 167 -0.77 -15.69 21.22
C CYS A 167 -1.85 -16.64 21.77
N ASN A 168 -1.91 -17.88 21.28
CA ASN A 168 -2.87 -18.90 21.72
C ASN A 168 -2.26 -19.85 22.75
N PHE A 169 -1.00 -20.25 22.54
CA PHE A 169 -0.29 -21.19 23.39
C PHE A 169 1.01 -20.57 23.89
N LEU A 170 0.99 -20.12 25.15
CA LEU A 170 2.16 -19.61 25.83
C LEU A 170 2.78 -20.69 26.71
N LEU A 171 3.66 -21.50 26.13
CA LEU A 171 4.44 -22.49 26.88
C LEU A 171 5.49 -21.80 27.76
N GLN A 172 5.84 -22.41 28.89
CA GLN A 172 6.80 -21.88 29.86
C GLN A 172 8.15 -21.52 29.22
N GLU A 173 8.65 -22.35 28.29
CA GLU A 173 9.92 -22.09 27.57
C GLU A 173 9.79 -20.97 26.53
N LYS A 174 8.57 -20.70 26.06
CA LYS A 174 8.25 -19.74 24.99
C LYS A 174 7.86 -18.36 25.49
N VAL A 175 7.86 -18.14 26.80
CA VAL A 175 7.55 -16.82 27.40
C VAL A 175 8.58 -15.76 26.96
N LYS A 176 9.86 -16.13 26.82
CA LYS A 176 10.90 -15.22 26.32
C LYS A 176 10.67 -14.87 24.85
N ASP A 177 10.33 -15.85 24.03
CA ASP A 177 10.03 -15.69 22.60
C ASP A 177 8.84 -14.73 22.40
N PHE A 178 7.83 -14.80 23.28
CA PHE A 178 6.72 -13.84 23.27
C PHE A 178 7.17 -12.40 23.62
N GLY A 179 8.07 -12.24 24.59
CA GLY A 179 8.66 -10.93 24.91
C GLY A 179 9.41 -10.32 23.73
N THR A 180 10.16 -11.13 22.98
CA THR A 180 10.82 -10.67 21.74
C THR A 180 9.81 -10.35 20.64
N LEU A 181 8.75 -11.14 20.49
CA LEU A 181 7.69 -10.89 19.52
C LEU A 181 6.98 -9.57 19.81
N ALA A 182 6.75 -9.24 21.08
CA ALA A 182 6.17 -7.96 21.48
C ALA A 182 7.04 -6.74 21.09
N GLY A 183 8.35 -6.93 20.94
CA GLY A 183 9.27 -5.91 20.42
C GLY A 183 9.20 -5.72 18.90
N GLU A 184 8.47 -6.58 18.17
CA GLU A 184 8.32 -6.52 16.71
C GLU A 184 6.82 -6.36 16.33
N PRO A 185 6.27 -5.13 16.40
CA PRO A 185 4.84 -4.89 16.21
C PRO A 185 4.23 -5.49 14.93
N PRO A 186 4.90 -5.48 13.76
CA PRO A 186 4.35 -6.09 12.54
C PRO A 186 4.19 -7.61 12.66
N LYS A 187 5.13 -8.28 13.33
CA LYS A 187 5.05 -9.73 13.53
C LYS A 187 4.00 -10.07 14.58
N LEU A 188 3.97 -9.33 15.69
CA LEU A 188 2.93 -9.47 16.70
C LEU A 188 1.53 -9.32 16.10
N LEU A 189 1.33 -8.32 15.24
CA LEU A 189 0.06 -8.10 14.54
C LEU A 189 -0.33 -9.34 13.73
N ARG A 190 0.56 -9.89 12.90
CA ARG A 190 0.28 -11.11 12.13
C ARG A 190 -0.05 -12.31 13.02
N HIS A 191 0.66 -12.49 14.13
CA HIS A 191 0.34 -13.54 15.09
C HIS A 191 -1.04 -13.33 15.74
N LEU A 192 -1.39 -12.08 16.06
CA LEU A 192 -2.70 -11.76 16.62
C LEU A 192 -3.83 -11.94 15.61
N GLU A 193 -3.63 -11.52 14.37
CA GLU A 193 -4.57 -11.72 13.25
C GLU A 193 -4.77 -13.21 12.95
N ALA A 194 -3.70 -14.01 12.99
CA ALA A 194 -3.81 -15.46 12.86
C ALA A 194 -4.63 -16.09 14.00
N ALA A 195 -4.55 -15.55 15.22
CA ALA A 195 -5.20 -16.09 16.41
C ALA A 195 -6.68 -15.70 16.52
N VAL A 196 -7.00 -14.44 16.21
CA VAL A 196 -8.32 -13.83 16.49
C VAL A 196 -9.08 -13.50 15.20
N GLY A 197 -8.36 -13.34 14.10
CA GLY A 197 -8.92 -12.90 12.83
C GLY A 197 -9.83 -13.95 12.18
N PRO A 198 -10.82 -13.49 11.39
CA PRO A 198 -11.62 -14.39 10.57
C PRO A 198 -10.74 -15.11 9.52
N PRO A 199 -11.22 -16.26 8.97
CA PRO A 199 -10.54 -16.93 7.87
C PRO A 199 -10.28 -15.96 6.71
N GLY A 200 -9.05 -15.94 6.20
CA GLY A 200 -8.65 -15.05 5.09
C GLY A 200 -8.15 -13.66 5.50
N MET A 201 -8.22 -13.26 6.78
CA MET A 201 -7.74 -11.95 7.22
C MET A 201 -6.25 -11.71 6.94
N LEU A 202 -5.42 -12.75 7.10
CA LEU A 202 -3.99 -12.68 6.77
C LEU A 202 -3.75 -12.50 5.27
N ASP A 203 -4.54 -13.19 4.44
CA ASP A 203 -4.44 -13.08 2.99
C ASP A 203 -4.80 -11.66 2.54
N ASP A 204 -5.86 -11.09 3.12
CA ASP A 204 -6.25 -9.69 2.88
C ASP A 204 -5.16 -8.72 3.31
N HIS A 205 -4.53 -8.95 4.46
CA HIS A 205 -3.41 -8.13 4.93
C HIS A 205 -2.22 -8.21 3.95
N ASP A 206 -1.84 -9.41 3.51
CA ASP A 206 -0.75 -9.58 2.55
C ASP A 206 -1.08 -8.93 1.19
N ASN A 207 -2.33 -9.02 0.75
CA ASN A 207 -2.83 -8.33 -0.43
C ASN A 207 -2.74 -6.81 -0.29
N LEU A 208 -3.10 -6.25 0.87
CA LEU A 208 -2.99 -4.81 1.14
C LEU A 208 -1.53 -4.33 1.11
N ILE A 209 -0.60 -5.10 1.67
CA ILE A 209 0.84 -4.80 1.60
C ILE A 209 1.30 -4.77 0.15
N ALA A 210 0.90 -5.77 -0.66
CA ALA A 210 1.25 -5.83 -2.07
C ALA A 210 0.66 -4.66 -2.88
N LEU A 211 -0.60 -4.28 -2.60
CA LEU A 211 -1.24 -3.12 -3.23
C LEU A 211 -0.56 -1.81 -2.86
N ALA A 212 -0.16 -1.63 -1.59
CA ALA A 212 0.58 -0.46 -1.15
C ALA A 212 1.94 -0.34 -1.86
N ALA A 213 2.66 -1.46 -2.03
CA ALA A 213 3.91 -1.48 -2.78
C ALA A 213 3.69 -1.07 -4.25
N ARG A 214 2.70 -1.66 -4.93
CA ARG A 214 2.36 -1.30 -6.32
C ARG A 214 1.95 0.16 -6.47
N LYS A 215 1.17 0.69 -5.53
CA LYS A 215 0.78 2.09 -5.51
C LYS A 215 2.01 3.00 -5.44
N ASN A 216 2.92 2.73 -4.50
CA ASN A 216 4.15 3.52 -4.36
C ASN A 216 5.02 3.46 -5.62
N ASP A 217 5.12 2.30 -6.25
CA ASP A 217 5.88 2.15 -7.50
C ASP A 217 5.26 2.97 -8.63
N CYS A 218 3.94 2.90 -8.80
CA CYS A 218 3.20 3.67 -9.80
C CYS A 218 3.30 5.18 -9.55
N GLU A 219 3.22 5.62 -8.29
CA GLU A 219 3.39 7.03 -7.92
C GLU A 219 4.79 7.55 -8.26
N ARG A 220 5.84 6.75 -8.04
CA ARG A 220 7.22 7.11 -8.45
C ARG A 220 7.34 7.23 -9.96
N GLU A 221 6.81 6.28 -10.73
CA GLU A 221 6.83 6.34 -12.20
C GLU A 221 6.05 7.52 -12.75
N HIS A 222 4.87 7.78 -12.17
CA HIS A 222 4.04 8.90 -12.56
C HIS A 222 4.78 10.22 -12.33
N ARG A 223 5.42 10.38 -11.16
CA ARG A 223 6.22 11.57 -10.85
C ARG A 223 7.38 11.74 -11.84
N ALA A 224 8.11 10.68 -12.16
CA ALA A 224 9.19 10.72 -13.14
C ALA A 224 8.71 11.14 -14.53
N LYS A 225 7.56 10.60 -14.99
CA LYS A 225 6.95 10.99 -16.27
C LYS A 225 6.45 12.44 -16.27
N GLN A 226 5.91 12.92 -15.14
CA GLN A 226 5.51 14.32 -15.00
C GLN A 226 6.71 15.27 -15.12
N GLU A 227 7.83 14.94 -14.48
CA GLU A 227 9.08 15.71 -14.56
C GLU A 227 9.63 15.72 -16.00
N GLN A 228 9.65 14.56 -16.68
CA GLN A 228 10.04 14.47 -18.10
C GLN A 228 9.13 15.28 -19.02
N LEU A 229 7.82 15.23 -18.80
CA LEU A 229 6.84 15.98 -19.60
C LEU A 229 6.98 17.48 -19.41
N ALA A 230 7.27 17.94 -18.19
CA ALA A 230 7.58 19.34 -17.93
C ALA A 230 8.85 19.79 -18.66
N HIS A 231 9.91 18.97 -18.64
CA HIS A 231 11.16 19.24 -19.36
C HIS A 231 10.96 19.34 -20.88
N LEU A 232 10.27 18.37 -21.49
CA LEU A 232 9.99 18.36 -22.93
C LEU A 232 9.10 19.53 -23.36
N LYS A 233 8.13 19.92 -22.53
CA LYS A 233 7.31 21.12 -22.79
C LYS A 233 8.16 22.39 -22.80
N ALA A 234 9.03 22.57 -21.82
CA ALA A 234 9.94 23.72 -21.77
C ALA A 234 10.89 23.76 -22.98
N GLN A 235 11.41 22.61 -23.42
CA GLN A 235 12.22 22.51 -24.63
C GLN A 235 11.43 22.89 -25.88
N ARG A 236 10.21 22.35 -26.04
CA ARG A 236 9.33 22.69 -27.16
C ARG A 236 9.07 24.20 -27.21
N ASP A 237 8.78 24.82 -26.08
CA ASP A 237 8.47 26.25 -26.02
C ASP A 237 9.69 27.09 -26.45
N SER A 238 10.89 26.74 -25.99
CA SER A 238 12.15 27.36 -26.45
C SER A 238 12.37 27.20 -27.95
N MET A 239 12.16 26.00 -28.51
CA MET A 239 12.32 25.76 -29.94
C MET A 239 11.27 26.51 -30.77
N GLN A 240 10.04 26.65 -30.27
CA GLN A 240 9.00 27.43 -30.94
C GLN A 240 9.36 28.92 -31.00
N GLU A 241 9.97 29.48 -29.95
CA GLU A 241 10.49 30.85 -29.96
C GLU A 241 11.66 31.03 -30.96
N GLU A 242 12.51 30.01 -31.12
CA GLU A 242 13.59 30.03 -32.12
C GLU A 242 13.04 29.97 -33.55
N ILE A 243 12.05 29.10 -33.82
CA ILE A 243 11.38 29.02 -35.11
C ILE A 243 10.74 30.36 -35.48
N ALA A 244 10.00 30.97 -34.54
CA ALA A 244 9.37 32.28 -34.78
C ALA A 244 10.40 33.38 -35.10
N ARG A 245 11.59 33.34 -34.48
CA ARG A 245 12.70 34.24 -34.82
C ARG A 245 13.25 33.98 -36.22
N LEU A 246 13.41 32.73 -36.61
CA LEU A 246 13.86 32.37 -37.96
C LEU A 246 12.86 32.83 -39.03
N ASP A 247 11.56 32.65 -38.80
CA ASP A 247 10.52 33.12 -39.73
C ASP A 247 10.59 34.64 -39.95
N GLN A 248 10.86 35.42 -38.89
CA GLN A 248 11.08 36.86 -39.01
C GLN A 248 12.32 37.19 -39.84
N LEU A 249 13.42 36.45 -39.65
CA LEU A 249 14.66 36.65 -40.43
C LEU A 249 14.45 36.33 -41.90
N VAL A 250 13.70 35.26 -42.22
CA VAL A 250 13.35 34.91 -43.60
C VAL A 250 12.53 36.03 -44.24
N ALA A 251 11.52 36.57 -43.54
CA ALA A 251 10.72 37.69 -44.05
C ALA A 251 11.56 38.95 -44.29
N ILE A 252 12.52 39.25 -43.40
CA ILE A 252 13.47 40.35 -43.58
C ILE A 252 14.36 40.10 -44.79
N GLN A 253 14.90 38.89 -44.97
CA GLN A 253 15.70 38.54 -46.14
C GLN A 253 14.93 38.69 -47.46
N GLU A 254 13.66 38.29 -47.49
CA GLU A 254 12.79 38.52 -48.65
C GLU A 254 12.61 40.02 -48.93
N SER A 255 12.43 40.84 -47.88
CA SER A 255 12.32 42.29 -48.02
C SER A 255 13.60 42.94 -48.56
N ILE A 256 14.76 42.49 -48.08
CA ILE A 256 16.08 42.96 -48.55
C ILE A 256 16.22 42.62 -50.03
N ARG A 257 15.93 41.37 -50.42
CA ARG A 257 15.99 40.93 -51.82
C ARG A 257 15.10 41.76 -52.74
N LEU A 258 13.88 42.10 -52.29
CA LEU A 258 12.96 42.96 -53.05
C LEU A 258 13.50 44.39 -53.18
N LEU A 259 14.10 44.95 -52.11
CA LEU A 259 14.70 46.28 -52.12
C LEU A 259 15.94 46.33 -53.03
N GLU A 260 16.80 45.31 -52.97
CA GLU A 260 17.97 45.16 -53.83
C GLU A 260 17.60 45.15 -55.32
N LEU A 261 16.47 44.53 -55.69
CA LEU A 261 15.95 44.58 -57.07
C LEU A 261 15.40 45.96 -57.43
N LYS A 262 14.81 46.68 -56.45
CA LYS A 262 14.18 47.99 -56.66
C LYS A 262 15.19 49.12 -56.84
N ILE A 263 16.37 49.04 -56.21
CA ILE A 263 17.46 50.03 -56.34
C ILE A 263 17.86 50.28 -57.82
N PRO A 264 18.25 49.27 -58.62
CA PRO A 264 18.62 49.48 -60.01
C PRO A 264 17.42 49.92 -60.87
N MET A 265 16.20 49.46 -60.56
CA MET A 265 14.99 49.92 -61.28
C MET A 265 14.74 51.42 -61.08
N LEU A 266 14.93 51.92 -59.85
CA LEU A 266 14.86 53.35 -59.56
C LEU A 266 15.98 54.11 -60.27
N LYS A 267 17.21 53.57 -60.28
CA LYS A 267 18.31 54.22 -60.99
C LYS A 267 18.09 54.30 -62.50
N VAL A 268 17.55 53.25 -63.11
CA VAL A 268 17.13 53.26 -64.52
C VAL A 268 16.02 54.26 -64.76
N ARG A 269 15.07 54.41 -63.82
CA ARG A 269 13.99 55.39 -63.92
C ARG A 269 14.53 56.83 -63.85
N GLU A 270 15.43 57.12 -62.91
CA GLU A 270 16.11 58.41 -62.78
C GLU A 270 16.88 58.77 -64.06
N LEU A 271 17.72 57.85 -64.55
CA LEU A 271 18.47 58.06 -65.79
C LEU A 271 17.55 58.25 -67.00
N LYS A 272 16.39 57.58 -67.04
CA LYS A 272 15.40 57.81 -68.09
C LYS A 272 14.74 59.18 -68.00
N THR A 273 14.47 59.69 -66.80
CA THR A 273 13.96 61.05 -66.63
C THR A 273 15.01 62.09 -67.01
N GLU A 274 16.26 61.94 -66.56
CA GLU A 274 17.36 62.82 -66.94
C GLU A 274 17.59 62.81 -68.47
N LEU A 275 17.55 61.63 -69.11
CA LEU A 275 17.68 61.51 -70.56
C LEU A 275 16.49 62.16 -71.29
N ALA A 276 15.28 62.09 -70.74
CA ALA A 276 14.11 62.76 -71.29
C ALA A 276 14.20 64.30 -71.17
N GLU A 277 14.76 64.81 -70.08
CA GLU A 277 15.04 66.23 -69.87
C GLU A 277 16.10 66.74 -70.85
N VAL A 278 17.25 66.06 -70.93
CA VAL A 278 18.33 66.40 -71.88
C VAL A 278 17.85 66.29 -73.33
N ALA A 279 17.07 65.28 -73.69
CA ALA A 279 16.46 65.18 -75.02
C ALA A 279 15.38 66.25 -75.27
N GLY A 280 14.81 66.82 -74.21
CA GLY A 280 13.92 67.99 -74.26
C GLY A 280 14.69 69.27 -74.53
N GLU A 281 15.89 69.43 -73.97
CA GLU A 281 16.79 70.57 -74.18
C GLU A 281 17.57 70.50 -75.51
N LEU A 282 17.89 69.29 -75.98
CA LEU A 282 18.58 69.08 -77.25
C LEU A 282 17.71 69.49 -78.45
N ARG A 283 16.40 69.24 -78.39
CA ARG A 283 15.44 69.59 -79.47
C ARG A 283 15.46 71.08 -79.85
N PRO A 284 15.29 72.04 -78.92
CA PRO A 284 15.37 73.46 -79.24
C PRO A 284 16.79 73.90 -79.63
N ALA A 285 17.85 73.26 -79.09
CA ALA A 285 19.22 73.56 -79.49
C ALA A 285 19.54 73.08 -80.92
N GLU A 286 19.03 71.92 -81.33
CA GLU A 286 19.11 71.41 -82.71
C GLU A 286 18.29 72.28 -83.67
N GLU A 287 17.10 72.73 -83.28
CA GLU A 287 16.30 73.69 -84.05
C GLU A 287 17.02 75.04 -84.22
N GLN A 288 17.69 75.52 -83.16
CA GLN A 288 18.50 76.74 -83.22
C GLN A 288 19.76 76.55 -84.08
N LEU A 289 20.40 75.39 -84.04
CA LEU A 289 21.54 75.07 -84.91
C LEU A 289 21.11 75.01 -86.36
N GLN A 290 19.99 74.34 -86.69
CA GLN A 290 19.44 74.31 -88.04
C GLN A 290 19.04 75.70 -88.53
N ALA A 291 18.49 76.55 -87.67
CA ALA A 291 18.19 77.94 -88.00
C ALA A 291 19.48 78.75 -88.28
N ALA A 292 20.52 78.58 -87.46
CA ALA A 292 21.83 79.22 -87.66
C ALA A 292 22.58 78.68 -88.90
N GLU A 293 22.44 77.40 -89.22
CA GLU A 293 22.95 76.78 -90.46
C GLU A 293 22.20 77.31 -91.70
N ALA A 294 20.88 77.49 -91.60
CA ALA A 294 20.09 78.13 -92.65
C ALA A 294 20.47 79.61 -92.84
N ASP A 295 20.72 80.35 -91.76
CA ASP A 295 21.16 81.74 -91.82
C ASP A 295 22.60 81.88 -92.33
N THR A 296 23.51 80.98 -91.96
CA THR A 296 24.87 80.95 -92.55
C THR A 296 24.86 80.55 -94.03
N HIS A 297 23.95 79.67 -94.44
CA HIS A 297 23.72 79.36 -95.86
C HIS A 297 23.17 80.56 -96.64
N ARG A 298 22.24 81.33 -96.04
CA ARG A 298 21.77 82.61 -96.61
C ARG A 298 22.88 83.66 -96.71
N LEU A 299 23.68 83.82 -95.65
CA LEU A 299 24.79 84.76 -95.63
C LEU A 299 25.91 84.37 -96.61
N ARG A 300 26.22 83.07 -96.78
CA ARG A 300 27.10 82.59 -97.85
C ARG A 300 26.55 82.88 -99.24
N GLY A 301 25.24 82.74 -99.46
CA GLY A 301 24.57 83.12 -100.70
C GLY A 301 24.66 84.62 -100.99
N ALA A 302 24.45 85.46 -99.96
CA ALA A 302 24.60 86.92 -100.07
C ALA A 302 26.06 87.35 -100.31
N HIS A 303 27.02 86.66 -99.70
CA HIS A 303 28.45 86.93 -99.88
C HIS A 303 28.98 86.48 -101.25
N ALA A 304 28.32 85.51 -101.90
CA ALA A 304 28.56 85.15 -103.30
C ALA A 304 28.00 86.20 -104.26
N ALA A 305 26.83 86.78 -103.97
CA ALA A 305 26.22 87.84 -104.77
C ALA A 305 27.00 89.18 -104.74
N LEU A 306 27.69 89.47 -103.63
CA LEU A 306 28.55 90.66 -103.47
C LEU A 306 29.96 90.52 -104.08
N ARG A 307 30.28 89.37 -104.69
CA ARG A 307 31.57 89.12 -105.36
C ARG A 307 31.50 89.26 -106.88
N ASP A 308 30.29 89.43 -107.43
CA ASP A 308 30.00 89.54 -108.88
C ASP A 308 29.54 90.95 -109.31
N GLU A 309 29.78 91.99 -108.50
CA GLU A 309 29.78 93.41 -108.90
C GLU A 309 31.15 94.04 -108.65
#